data_AF-A0A109KNI7-F1
#
_entry.id   AF-A0A109KNI7-F1
#
_cell.length_a   1.000
_cell.length_b   1.000
_cell.length_c   1.000
_cell.angle_alpha   90.00
_cell.angle_beta   90.00
_cell.angle_gamma   90.00
#
_symmetry.space_group_name_H-M   'P 1'
#
loop_
_entity.id
_entity.type
_entity.pdbx_description
1 polymer ?
#
loop_
_entity_poly.entity_id
_entity_poly.type
_entity_poly.pdbx_seq_one_letter_code
_entity_poly.pdbx_strand_id
1 'polypeptide(L)'
;MKSKRKTNNGFARAERSCRALLRTNHVAVVNIDPSGSQIMANWKSCKQIRSMAIANAIFDFSYHWTIYIAAMCRDERGAEYIKSVEISTEGIYKVERLTDAIEHYYLELRNSANPTHLVASGWIAIPDEISMDEAQAAKLFYAAGAWHQVKVAA
;
A
#
# COMPACT_ATOMS: atom_id res chain seq x y z
N MET A 1 16.83 -39.28 27.83
CA MET A 1 16.64 -37.88 28.29
C MET A 1 15.44 -37.29 27.54
N LYS A 2 14.30 -37.02 28.19
CA LYS A 2 13.13 -36.44 27.50
C LYS A 2 13.38 -34.94 27.28
N SER A 3 13.46 -34.53 26.02
CA SER A 3 13.53 -33.12 25.64
C SER A 3 12.32 -32.36 26.21
N LYS A 4 12.58 -31.25 26.92
CA LYS A 4 11.53 -30.37 27.46
C LYS A 4 10.79 -29.75 26.27
N ARG A 5 9.47 -29.98 26.16
CA ARG A 5 8.64 -29.37 25.10
C ARG A 5 8.83 -27.85 25.14
N LYS A 6 9.08 -27.25 23.97
CA LYS A 6 9.21 -25.80 23.80
C LYS A 6 7.97 -25.11 24.37
N THR A 7 8.17 -24.11 25.23
CA THR A 7 7.09 -23.31 25.81
C THR A 7 6.26 -22.67 24.70
N ASN A 8 4.93 -22.72 24.82
CA ASN A 8 4.02 -22.12 23.85
C ASN A 8 4.20 -20.59 23.85
N ASN A 9 4.77 -20.04 22.78
CA ASN A 9 4.89 -18.60 22.59
C ASN A 9 3.63 -18.09 21.85
N GLY A 10 2.67 -17.57 22.61
CA GLY A 10 1.40 -17.07 22.09
C GLY A 10 1.57 -15.87 21.16
N PHE A 11 2.52 -14.96 21.46
CA PHE A 11 2.81 -13.79 20.63
C PHE A 11 3.32 -14.20 19.24
N ALA A 12 4.35 -15.06 19.20
CA ALA A 12 4.91 -15.53 17.94
C ALA A 12 3.90 -16.36 17.12
N ARG A 13 2.92 -17.00 17.79
CA ARG A 13 1.82 -17.69 17.11
C ARG A 13 0.84 -16.70 16.50
N ALA A 14 0.44 -15.68 17.24
CA ALA A 14 -0.45 -14.62 16.76
C ALA A 14 0.15 -13.89 15.56
N GLU A 15 1.44 -13.51 15.64
CA GLU A 15 2.17 -12.87 14.54
C GLU A 15 2.13 -13.72 13.26
N ARG A 16 2.44 -15.02 13.35
CA ARG A 16 2.38 -15.93 12.20
C ARG A 16 0.97 -16.04 11.62
N SER A 17 -0.05 -16.10 12.47
CA SER A 17 -1.44 -16.13 12.03
C SER A 17 -1.86 -14.84 11.33
N CYS A 18 -1.48 -13.66 11.86
CA CYS A 18 -1.75 -12.38 11.22
C CYS A 18 -1.04 -12.26 9.88
N ARG A 19 0.25 -12.62 9.80
CA ARG A 19 1.01 -12.64 8.54
C ARG A 19 0.35 -13.53 7.48
N ALA A 20 -0.09 -14.73 7.87
CA ALA A 20 -0.81 -15.63 6.97
C ALA A 20 -2.16 -15.06 6.51
N LEU A 21 -2.89 -14.39 7.42
CA LEU A 21 -4.15 -13.72 7.11
C LEU A 21 -3.96 -12.62 6.06
N LEU A 22 -2.96 -11.74 6.26
CA LEU A 22 -2.68 -10.64 5.32
C LEU A 22 -2.26 -11.16 3.95
N ARG A 23 -1.33 -12.12 3.92
CA ARG A 23 -0.82 -12.72 2.68
C ARG A 23 -1.90 -13.46 1.89
N THR A 24 -2.74 -14.25 2.56
CA THR A 24 -3.83 -15.01 1.90
C THR A 24 -4.91 -14.09 1.33
N ASN A 25 -5.16 -12.96 1.98
CA ASN A 25 -6.11 -11.96 1.50
C ASN A 25 -5.49 -10.93 0.54
N HIS A 26 -4.20 -11.08 0.19
CA HIS A 26 -3.45 -10.18 -0.69
C HIS A 26 -3.68 -8.72 -0.34
N VAL A 27 -3.51 -8.40 0.94
CA VAL A 27 -3.91 -7.11 1.48
C VAL A 27 -2.97 -6.01 1.00
N ALA A 28 -3.54 -4.86 0.66
CA ALA A 28 -2.83 -3.62 0.41
C ALA A 28 -3.61 -2.45 1.01
N VAL A 29 -2.90 -1.45 1.50
CA VAL A 29 -3.45 -0.14 1.84
C VAL A 29 -3.15 0.80 0.68
N VAL A 30 -4.18 1.47 0.17
CA VAL A 30 -4.08 2.40 -0.96
C VAL A 30 -4.49 3.77 -0.45
N ASN A 31 -3.67 4.77 -0.71
CA ASN A 31 -3.97 6.16 -0.41
C ASN A 31 -3.90 7.00 -1.69
N ILE A 32 -4.86 7.91 -1.86
CA ILE A 32 -4.98 8.80 -3.02
C ILE A 32 -5.14 10.24 -2.57
N ASP A 33 -4.34 11.11 -3.16
CA ASP A 33 -4.42 12.56 -3.09
C ASP A 33 -4.87 13.15 -4.44
N PRO A 34 -5.63 14.26 -4.44
CA PRO A 34 -5.89 15.15 -3.31
C PRO A 34 -7.09 14.81 -2.43
N SER A 35 -7.84 13.73 -2.70
CA SER A 35 -9.02 13.41 -1.88
C SER A 35 -8.68 13.01 -0.43
N GLY A 36 -7.44 12.59 -0.17
CA GLY A 36 -7.05 11.97 1.09
C GLY A 36 -7.71 10.60 1.30
N SER A 37 -8.31 10.02 0.26
CA SER A 37 -9.00 8.75 0.34
C SER A 37 -8.02 7.64 0.66
N GLN A 38 -8.29 6.88 1.71
CA GLN A 38 -7.53 5.70 2.06
C GLN A 38 -8.46 4.49 2.14
N ILE A 39 -8.08 3.42 1.45
CA ILE A 39 -8.81 2.16 1.46
C ILE A 39 -7.86 0.99 1.70
N MET A 40 -8.41 -0.07 2.27
CA MET A 40 -7.78 -1.38 2.25
C MET A 40 -8.40 -2.19 1.11
N ALA A 41 -7.58 -2.89 0.34
CA ALA A 41 -8.02 -3.65 -0.82
C ALA A 41 -7.21 -4.94 -0.99
N ASN A 42 -7.79 -5.91 -1.67
CA ASN A 42 -7.06 -7.07 -2.17
C ASN A 42 -6.35 -6.65 -3.46
N TRP A 43 -5.02 -6.56 -3.44
CA TRP A 43 -4.27 -5.99 -4.56
C TRP A 43 -4.35 -6.82 -5.84
N LYS A 44 -4.68 -8.12 -5.77
CA LYS A 44 -4.86 -8.96 -6.97
C LYS A 44 -6.22 -8.75 -7.63
N SER A 45 -7.28 -8.72 -6.84
CA SER A 45 -8.66 -8.61 -7.33
C SER A 45 -9.21 -7.18 -7.38
N CYS A 46 -8.45 -6.22 -6.84
CA CYS A 46 -8.82 -4.82 -6.66
C CYS A 46 -10.10 -4.59 -5.83
N LYS A 47 -10.57 -5.60 -5.09
CA LYS A 47 -11.77 -5.51 -4.25
C LYS A 47 -11.43 -4.89 -2.90
N GLN A 48 -12.24 -3.93 -2.47
CA GLN A 48 -12.11 -3.31 -1.16
C GLN A 48 -12.31 -4.35 -0.04
N ILE A 49 -11.43 -4.32 0.97
CA ILE A 49 -11.50 -5.14 2.17
C ILE A 49 -12.04 -4.28 3.32
N ARG A 50 -13.10 -4.75 3.97
CA ARG A 50 -13.75 -4.06 5.12
C ARG A 50 -13.65 -4.83 6.43
N SER A 51 -12.75 -5.81 6.50
CA SER A 51 -12.60 -6.67 7.68
C SER A 51 -11.76 -5.99 8.77
N MET A 52 -12.35 -5.82 9.94
CA MET A 52 -11.65 -5.28 11.12
C MET A 52 -10.49 -6.18 11.56
N ALA A 53 -10.64 -7.51 11.44
CA ALA A 53 -9.58 -8.45 11.80
C ALA A 53 -8.34 -8.27 10.91
N ILE A 54 -8.53 -7.94 9.63
CA ILE A 54 -7.44 -7.65 8.71
C ILE A 54 -6.82 -6.29 9.04
N ALA A 55 -7.63 -5.27 9.31
CA ALA A 55 -7.14 -3.97 9.73
C ALA A 55 -6.26 -4.09 10.98
N ASN A 56 -6.76 -4.74 12.04
CA ASN A 56 -5.99 -4.96 13.28
C ASN A 56 -4.69 -5.72 13.01
N ALA A 57 -4.73 -6.76 12.16
CA ALA A 57 -3.52 -7.50 11.81
C ALA A 57 -2.43 -6.58 11.21
N ILE A 58 -2.79 -5.57 10.41
CA ILE A 58 -1.83 -4.60 9.88
C ILE A 58 -1.19 -3.75 10.99
N PHE A 59 -1.98 -3.29 11.97
CA PHE A 59 -1.51 -2.38 13.04
C PHE A 59 -0.76 -3.11 14.19
N ASP A 60 -1.13 -4.35 14.47
CA ASP A 60 -0.67 -5.07 15.67
C ASP A 60 0.81 -5.47 15.58
N PHE A 61 1.30 -5.82 14.40
CA PHE A 61 2.64 -6.42 14.19
C PHE A 61 3.47 -5.67 13.14
N SER A 62 4.76 -6.00 13.10
CA SER A 62 5.71 -5.48 12.11
C SER A 62 5.83 -6.42 10.91
N TYR A 63 5.92 -5.83 9.72
CA TYR A 63 6.01 -6.55 8.45
C TYR A 63 7.15 -5.99 7.61
N HIS A 64 7.62 -6.80 6.65
CA HIS A 64 8.29 -6.24 5.49
C HIS A 64 7.23 -5.59 4.62
N TRP A 65 7.61 -4.53 3.92
CA TRP A 65 6.69 -3.76 3.11
C TRP A 65 7.23 -3.57 1.71
N THR A 66 6.37 -3.85 0.74
CA THR A 66 6.49 -3.29 -0.61
C THR A 66 5.60 -2.06 -0.69
N ILE A 67 6.19 -0.93 -1.07
CA ILE A 67 5.54 0.35 -1.20
C ILE A 67 5.65 0.79 -2.66
N TYR A 68 4.51 1.01 -3.30
CA TYR A 68 4.44 1.52 -4.66
C TYR A 68 3.93 2.95 -4.62
N ILE A 69 4.70 3.90 -5.10
CA ILE A 69 4.35 5.32 -5.12
C ILE A 69 4.12 5.72 -6.57
N ALA A 70 3.02 6.43 -6.82
CA ALA A 70 2.62 6.80 -8.18
C ALA A 70 2.09 8.24 -8.27
N ALA A 71 2.44 8.89 -9.37
CA ALA A 71 1.76 10.07 -9.89
C ALA A 71 0.90 9.62 -11.09
N MET A 72 -0.42 9.82 -10.97
CA MET A 72 -1.40 9.50 -12.00
C MET A 72 -1.60 10.74 -12.86
N CYS A 73 -1.30 10.60 -14.14
CA CYS A 73 -1.26 11.71 -15.08
C CYS A 73 -2.24 11.50 -16.24
N ARG A 74 -2.57 12.60 -16.92
CA ARG A 74 -3.28 12.64 -18.19
C ARG A 74 -2.60 13.65 -19.11
N ASP A 75 -2.19 13.24 -20.29
CA ASP A 75 -1.55 14.12 -21.26
C ASP A 75 -2.53 15.09 -21.95
N GLU A 76 -2.01 16.00 -22.76
CA GLU A 76 -2.81 16.98 -23.53
C GLU A 76 -3.81 16.35 -24.50
N ARG A 77 -3.59 15.09 -24.90
CA ARG A 77 -4.47 14.31 -25.78
C ARG A 77 -5.51 13.50 -25.00
N GLY A 78 -5.48 13.57 -23.67
CA GLY A 78 -6.36 12.83 -22.79
C GLY A 78 -5.89 11.41 -22.47
N ALA A 79 -4.70 10.99 -22.90
CA ALA A 79 -4.17 9.67 -22.61
C ALA A 79 -3.65 9.59 -21.17
N GLU A 80 -4.10 8.57 -20.44
CA GLU A 80 -3.74 8.34 -19.04
C GLU A 80 -2.43 7.55 -18.95
N TYR A 81 -1.55 7.98 -18.04
CA TYR A 81 -0.29 7.29 -17.76
C TYR A 81 0.09 7.41 -16.29
N ILE A 82 1.00 6.54 -15.83
CA ILE A 82 1.52 6.56 -14.47
C ILE A 82 3.02 6.81 -14.51
N LYS A 83 3.51 7.64 -13.59
CA LYS A 83 4.92 7.68 -13.22
C LYS A 83 5.04 7.09 -11.83
N SER A 84 5.96 6.15 -11.61
CA SER A 84 6.00 5.41 -10.35
C SER A 84 7.38 4.95 -9.93
N VAL A 85 7.48 4.61 -8.65
CA VAL A 85 8.63 3.95 -8.04
C VAL A 85 8.14 2.88 -7.07
N GLU A 86 8.83 1.74 -7.05
CA GLU A 86 8.64 0.69 -6.06
C GLU A 86 9.79 0.74 -5.05
N ILE A 87 9.45 0.66 -3.77
CA ILE A 87 10.38 0.69 -2.65
C ILE A 87 10.09 -0.53 -1.79
N SER A 88 11.12 -1.31 -1.48
CA SER A 88 11.04 -2.37 -0.49
C SER A 88 11.78 -1.95 0.76
N THR A 89 11.21 -2.22 1.94
CA THR A 89 11.87 -1.89 3.21
C THR A 89 12.97 -2.89 3.53
N GLU A 90 14.15 -2.42 3.96
CA GLU A 90 15.29 -3.28 4.34
C GLU A 90 15.02 -4.18 5.57
N GLY A 91 13.97 -3.88 6.34
CA GLY A 91 13.61 -4.60 7.56
C GLY A 91 12.11 -4.64 7.81
N ILE A 92 11.72 -5.08 9.01
CA ILE A 92 10.33 -5.14 9.43
C ILE A 92 9.92 -3.90 10.21
N TYR A 93 8.83 -3.28 9.80
CA TYR A 93 8.32 -2.05 10.40
C TYR A 93 6.84 -2.17 10.71
N LYS A 94 6.39 -1.45 11.75
CA LYS A 94 4.97 -1.17 11.95
C LYS A 94 4.51 -0.13 10.93
N VAL A 95 3.24 -0.17 10.57
CA VAL A 95 2.64 0.76 9.60
C VAL A 95 2.86 2.24 9.98
N GLU A 96 2.82 2.57 11.27
CA GLU A 96 3.05 3.93 11.79
C GLU A 96 4.44 4.50 11.47
N ARG A 97 5.42 3.63 11.19
CA ARG A 97 6.80 4.02 10.86
C ARG A 97 7.04 4.19 9.36
N LEU A 98 6.05 3.88 8.52
CA LEU A 98 6.18 3.99 7.06
C LEU A 98 5.98 5.40 6.55
N THR A 99 5.25 6.24 7.29
CA THR A 99 4.86 7.59 6.85
C THR A 99 6.07 8.42 6.41
N ASP A 100 7.10 8.49 7.25
CA ASP A 100 8.31 9.28 6.98
C ASP A 100 9.07 8.74 5.75
N ALA A 101 9.11 7.41 5.58
CA ALA A 101 9.76 6.78 4.44
C ALA A 101 8.99 7.05 3.14
N ILE A 102 7.66 7.02 3.18
CA ILE A 102 6.81 7.29 2.02
C ILE A 102 6.91 8.75 1.60
N GLU A 103 6.87 9.68 2.57
CA GLU A 103 6.79 11.13 2.29
C GLU A 103 7.94 11.62 1.41
N HIS A 104 9.17 11.19 1.68
CA HIS A 104 10.35 11.60 0.92
C HIS A 104 10.20 11.26 -0.58
N TYR A 105 10.00 9.98 -0.89
CA TYR A 105 9.87 9.51 -2.28
C TYR A 105 8.57 10.00 -2.94
N TYR A 106 7.51 10.19 -2.16
CA TYR A 106 6.25 10.74 -2.63
C TYR A 106 6.40 12.17 -3.13
N LEU A 107 7.03 13.04 -2.34
CA LEU A 107 7.27 14.43 -2.73
C LEU A 107 8.21 14.52 -3.94
N GLU A 108 9.28 13.72 -3.95
CA GLU A 108 10.20 13.67 -5.08
C GLU A 108 9.49 13.25 -6.38
N LEU A 109 8.74 12.16 -6.35
CA LEU A 109 8.00 11.67 -7.51
C LEU A 109 6.99 12.71 -8.00
N ARG A 110 6.22 13.28 -7.09
CA ARG A 110 5.21 14.29 -7.41
C ARG A 110 5.82 15.54 -8.03
N ASN A 111 6.93 16.04 -7.48
CA ASN A 111 7.63 17.22 -8.01
C ASN A 111 8.28 16.95 -9.37
N SER A 112 8.61 15.70 -9.65
CA SER A 112 9.16 15.28 -10.94
C SER A 112 8.09 15.03 -12.02
N ALA A 113 6.80 15.03 -11.67
CA ALA A 113 5.69 14.87 -12.61
C ALA A 113 5.32 16.22 -13.23
N ASN A 114 4.85 16.21 -14.49
CA ASN A 114 4.38 17.44 -15.12
C ASN A 114 3.14 17.97 -14.37
N PRO A 115 3.19 19.17 -13.77
CA PRO A 115 2.07 19.70 -12.99
C PRO A 115 0.78 19.87 -13.80
N THR A 116 0.87 20.10 -15.11
CA THR A 116 -0.32 20.26 -15.97
C THR A 116 -0.99 18.92 -16.29
N HIS A 117 -0.24 17.82 -16.20
CA HIS A 117 -0.77 16.48 -16.45
C HIS A 117 -1.22 15.78 -15.16
N LEU A 118 -0.76 16.23 -13.99
CA LEU A 118 -1.01 15.57 -12.71
C LEU A 118 -2.50 15.63 -12.34
N VAL A 119 -3.15 14.46 -12.30
CA VAL A 119 -4.55 14.30 -11.89
C VAL A 119 -4.63 13.94 -10.41
N ALA A 120 -3.79 13.00 -10.00
CA ALA A 120 -3.72 12.49 -8.64
C ALA A 120 -2.32 11.98 -8.34
N SER A 121 -2.03 11.76 -7.07
CA SER A 121 -0.85 11.02 -6.63
C SER A 121 -1.24 10.14 -5.46
N GLY A 122 -0.48 9.09 -5.21
CA GLY A 122 -0.84 8.14 -4.17
C GLY A 122 0.20 7.08 -3.96
N TRP A 123 -0.10 6.19 -3.03
CA TRP A 123 0.77 5.06 -2.72
C TRP A 123 -0.05 3.82 -2.39
N ILE A 124 0.58 2.66 -2.60
CA ILE A 124 0.09 1.34 -2.23
C ILE A 124 1.12 0.74 -1.28
N ALA A 125 0.71 0.34 -0.08
CA ALA A 125 1.56 -0.35 0.88
C ALA A 125 1.07 -1.78 1.11
N ILE A 126 1.94 -2.75 0.86
CA ILE A 126 1.66 -4.18 0.97
C ILE A 126 2.52 -4.75 2.09
N PRO A 127 1.94 -5.36 3.15
CA PRO A 127 2.68 -5.96 4.26
C PRO A 127 3.23 -7.35 3.90
N ASP A 128 3.88 -7.46 2.74
CA ASP A 128 4.53 -8.65 2.21
C ASP A 128 5.65 -8.24 1.24
N GLU A 129 6.64 -9.11 1.04
CA GLU A 129 7.70 -8.89 0.06
C GLU A 129 7.27 -9.44 -1.29
N ILE A 130 6.73 -8.57 -2.12
CA ILE A 130 6.32 -8.90 -3.48
C ILE A 130 6.80 -7.82 -4.44
N SER A 131 6.94 -8.17 -5.71
CA SER A 131 7.08 -7.17 -6.77
C SER A 131 5.75 -7.04 -7.50
N MET A 132 5.30 -5.80 -7.68
CA MET A 132 4.04 -5.49 -8.33
C MET A 132 4.30 -4.91 -9.71
N ASP A 133 3.65 -5.48 -10.73
CA ASP A 133 3.71 -4.89 -12.06
C ASP A 133 2.93 -3.57 -12.11
N GLU A 134 3.39 -2.65 -12.97
CA GLU A 134 2.80 -1.32 -13.11
C GLU A 134 1.33 -1.38 -13.55
N ALA A 135 0.95 -2.36 -14.36
CA ALA A 135 -0.43 -2.52 -14.82
C ALA A 135 -1.39 -2.92 -13.69
N GLN A 136 -0.92 -3.71 -12.73
CA GLN A 136 -1.66 -4.12 -11.55
C GLN A 136 -1.79 -2.96 -10.57
N ALA A 137 -0.71 -2.20 -10.37
CA ALA A 137 -0.75 -0.96 -9.60
C ALA A 137 -1.78 0.03 -10.20
N ALA A 138 -1.75 0.20 -11.52
CA ALA A 138 -2.68 1.05 -12.26
C ALA A 138 -4.15 0.64 -12.02
N LYS A 139 -4.45 -0.66 -12.14
CA LYS A 139 -5.80 -1.19 -11.88
C LYS A 139 -6.25 -0.91 -10.45
N LEU A 140 -5.34 -1.06 -9.48
CA LEU A 140 -5.67 -0.84 -8.07
C LEU A 140 -5.94 0.63 -7.79
N PHE A 141 -5.12 1.54 -8.32
CA PHE A 141 -5.36 2.98 -8.23
C PHE A 141 -6.64 3.41 -8.94
N TYR A 142 -6.93 2.85 -10.11
CA TYR A 142 -8.18 3.09 -10.81
C TYR A 142 -9.38 2.66 -9.97
N ALA A 143 -9.34 1.47 -9.38
CA ALA A 143 -10.38 0.97 -8.47
C ALA A 143 -10.52 1.81 -7.20
N ALA A 144 -9.43 2.43 -6.72
CA ALA A 144 -9.43 3.39 -5.62
C ALA A 144 -9.92 4.80 -6.04
N GLY A 145 -10.20 5.02 -7.32
CA GLY A 145 -10.79 6.24 -7.85
C GLY A 145 -9.78 7.29 -8.33
N ALA A 146 -8.51 6.95 -8.54
CA ALA A 146 -7.43 7.94 -8.78
C ALA A 146 -7.67 8.91 -9.96
N TRP A 147 -8.42 8.51 -11.01
CA TRP A 147 -8.75 9.40 -12.14
C TRP A 147 -10.09 10.15 -12.02
N HIS A 148 -10.84 9.92 -10.94
CA HIS A 148 -12.14 10.54 -10.66
C HIS A 148 -12.11 11.26 -9.31
N GLN A 149 -11.11 12.12 -9.11
CA GLN A 149 -10.92 12.86 -7.86
C GLN A 149 -11.77 14.14 -7.83
N VAL A 150 -12.48 14.34 -6.72
CA VAL A 150 -13.08 15.63 -6.38
C VAL A 150 -12.15 16.30 -5.35
N LYS A 151 -11.68 17.52 -5.62
CA LYS A 151 -10.87 18.27 -4.65
C LYS A 151 -11.70 18.45 -3.37
N VAL A 152 -11.17 18.00 -2.24
CA VAL A 152 -11.68 18.39 -0.93
C VAL A 152 -11.28 19.86 -0.72
N ALA A 153 -12.25 20.74 -0.46
CA ALA A 153 -11.95 22.12 -0.09
C ALA A 153 -11.20 22.11 1.24
N ALA A 154 -10.00 22.71 1.24
CA ALA A 154 -9.15 22.86 2.41
C ALA A 154 -9.77 23.77 3.47
#